data_AF-D3CWF1-F1
#
_entry.id   AF-D3CWF1-F1
#
_cell.length_a   1.000
_cell.length_b   1.000
_cell.length_c   1.000
_cell.angle_alpha   90.00
_cell.angle_beta   90.00
_cell.angle_gamma   90.00
#
_symmetry.space_group_name_H-M   'P 1'
#
loop_
_entity.id
_entity.type
_entity.pdbx_description
1 polymer ?
#
loop_
_entity_poly.entity_id
_entity_poly.type
_entity_poly.pdbx_seq_one_letter_code
_entity_poly.pdbx_strand_id
1 'polypeptide(L)'
;MSAKRKLVLRSLVVVVAAVGAVGLWAAGESVSAAKAGVLWQLGLGLFTALLTAQTIVFAVSADPETVWPSFLDLVEETGLVLWLTTGTFSVLLPAAADITGRGGLLADLSLGLVVAQLILGIDSLQALLRVLAGEGRQLFLARLASEDLRRAARSGRPVRVDRAHALAGYLGAVETAIDSADVAALGQRMTEVARQARDDEHAEVARWRLALLTYLIERVGRAVLYHDLTGDAARVALPHLIDGALHSSYRLTELTGTGAASEDHVSEVEAAVTLGQVCRVIGWLQQAAHERLQERPDDVSARQVISSVAKGRLRIVQFVDPDPPGFYRQAEDPWPYGLSDPAAVLVWLWSMCEFGGSWVGSGLYVLAEVITGEKFYGNYWNDECIFTEIERRIGADGSRRHRTEDGRAAEVVAACGGLQTVALELCATVIAGLRNTRFTPPAGFEQDPTFSTDRRYLRSQITMFATYDCLPDPDGALNWLSTALSQFPTQRSLWRTVDTAVSAVGHPGTLDLHGPDARPAATTLAALCCLQMHRPDDAREFVDRLPEPLVAGALQLARFSLTIDGPAEPVMLTWSPRMADRLGDRPARRQELLDIIEAILR
;
A
#
# COMPACT_ATOMS: atom_id res chain seq x y z
N MET A 1 -3.53 16.26 19.32
CA MET A 1 -2.71 17.13 20.20
C MET A 1 -1.45 16.37 20.62
N SER A 2 -0.26 16.85 20.26
CA SER A 2 1.03 16.17 20.55
C SER A 2 1.23 15.91 22.06
N ALA A 3 1.88 14.80 22.43
CA ALA A 3 2.26 14.47 23.82
C ALA A 3 2.98 15.64 24.52
N LYS A 4 3.80 16.41 23.78
CA LYS A 4 4.45 17.63 24.29
C LYS A 4 3.44 18.71 24.72
N ARG A 5 2.37 18.93 23.94
CA ARG A 5 1.34 19.91 24.29
C ARG A 5 0.53 19.49 25.52
N LYS A 6 0.23 18.18 25.66
CA LYS A 6 -0.41 17.65 26.88
C LYS A 6 0.48 17.84 28.10
N LEU A 7 1.76 17.51 27.99
CA LEU A 7 2.73 17.69 29.07
C LEU A 7 2.86 19.17 29.46
N VAL A 8 2.93 20.09 28.49
CA VAL A 8 2.97 21.53 28.73
C VAL A 8 1.70 22.01 29.43
N LEU A 9 0.51 21.58 28.99
CA LEU A 9 -0.76 21.95 29.61
C LEU A 9 -0.85 21.44 31.05
N ARG A 10 -0.47 20.17 31.29
CA ARG A 10 -0.45 19.56 32.64
C ARG A 10 0.59 20.24 33.54
N SER A 11 1.75 20.59 33.00
CA SER A 11 2.78 21.34 33.73
C SER A 11 2.33 22.77 34.06
N LEU A 12 1.56 23.40 33.17
CA LEU A 12 0.99 24.73 33.40
C LEU A 12 0.01 24.71 34.57
N VAL A 13 -0.78 23.64 34.77
CA VAL A 13 -1.66 23.49 35.94
C VAL A 13 -0.85 23.52 37.24
N VAL A 14 0.29 22.80 37.29
CA VAL A 14 1.18 22.81 38.45
C VAL A 14 1.77 24.21 38.69
N VAL A 15 2.24 24.87 37.62
CA VAL A 15 2.82 26.23 37.71
C VAL A 15 1.79 27.26 38.15
N VAL A 16 0.57 27.25 37.59
CA VAL A 16 -0.49 28.18 37.96
C VAL A 16 -0.93 27.97 39.41
N ALA A 17 -1.05 26.72 39.86
CA ALA A 17 -1.38 26.43 41.24
C ALA A 17 -0.28 26.89 42.22
N ALA A 18 1.00 26.69 41.85
CA ALA A 18 2.13 27.16 42.64
C ALA A 18 2.24 28.69 42.68
N VAL A 19 2.06 29.37 41.54
CA VAL A 19 2.09 30.84 41.45
C VAL A 19 0.88 31.45 42.19
N GLY A 20 -0.30 30.84 42.07
CA GLY A 20 -1.49 31.26 42.81
C GLY A 20 -1.27 31.16 44.32
N ALA A 21 -0.67 30.07 44.80
CA ALA A 21 -0.30 29.90 46.20
C ALA A 21 0.71 30.95 46.69
N VAL A 22 1.74 31.25 45.89
CA VAL A 22 2.73 32.30 46.21
C VAL A 22 2.10 33.69 46.20
N GLY A 23 1.17 33.96 45.27
CA GLY A 23 0.43 35.22 45.19
C GLY A 23 -0.47 35.46 46.39
N LEU A 24 -1.19 34.42 46.85
CA LEU A 24 -2.02 34.47 48.06
C LEU A 24 -1.17 34.69 49.32
N TRP A 25 -0.01 34.03 49.42
CA TRP A 25 0.95 34.27 50.51
C TRP A 25 1.48 35.70 50.49
N ALA A 26 1.91 36.21 49.33
CA ALA A 26 2.45 37.56 49.18
C ALA A 26 1.40 38.67 49.45
N ALA A 27 0.12 38.38 49.22
CA ALA A 27 -0.99 39.27 49.55
C ALA A 27 -1.35 39.28 51.06
N GLY A 28 -0.70 38.45 51.88
CA GLY A 28 -0.99 38.33 53.30
C GLY A 28 -2.26 37.52 53.61
N GLU A 29 -2.86 36.87 52.61
CA GLU A 29 -4.03 36.02 52.73
C GLU A 29 -3.63 34.57 53.03
N SER A 30 -2.89 34.34 54.11
CA SER A 30 -2.48 32.99 54.51
C SER A 30 -3.67 32.20 55.08
N VAL A 31 -3.82 30.94 54.66
CA VAL A 31 -4.85 30.05 55.22
C VAL A 31 -4.52 29.73 56.67
N SER A 32 -5.50 29.85 57.59
CA SER A 32 -5.26 29.52 58.99
C SER A 32 -4.82 28.06 59.16
N ALA A 33 -3.90 27.80 60.09
CA ALA A 33 -3.30 26.47 60.29
C ALA A 33 -4.34 25.35 60.47
N ALA A 34 -5.46 25.64 61.16
CA ALA A 34 -6.56 24.70 61.33
C ALA A 34 -7.27 24.35 60.01
N LYS A 35 -7.50 25.34 59.13
CA LYS A 35 -8.12 25.12 57.80
C LYS A 35 -7.15 24.42 56.86
N ALA A 36 -5.88 24.80 56.90
CA ALA A 36 -4.83 24.13 56.14
C ALA A 36 -4.81 22.63 56.50
N GLY A 37 -4.74 22.28 57.79
CA GLY A 37 -4.73 20.88 58.25
C GLY A 37 -5.91 20.04 57.74
N VAL A 38 -7.13 20.62 57.67
CA VAL A 38 -8.31 19.94 57.11
C VAL A 38 -8.16 19.71 55.59
N LEU A 39 -7.72 20.73 54.85
CA LEU A 39 -7.51 20.62 53.39
C LEU A 39 -6.40 19.63 53.05
N TRP A 40 -5.37 19.56 53.89
CA TRP A 40 -4.31 18.55 53.84
C TRP A 40 -4.84 17.13 53.97
N GLN A 41 -5.61 16.87 55.03
CA GLN A 41 -6.19 15.55 55.29
C GLN A 41 -7.16 15.14 54.18
N LEU A 42 -7.99 16.06 53.70
CA LEU A 42 -8.89 15.82 52.57
C LEU A 42 -8.11 15.53 51.28
N GLY A 43 -7.08 16.32 50.99
CA GLY A 43 -6.22 16.14 49.83
C GLY A 43 -5.50 14.80 49.83
N LEU A 44 -4.96 14.38 50.97
CA LEU A 44 -4.33 13.08 51.16
C LEU A 44 -5.35 11.95 51.01
N GLY A 45 -6.52 12.05 51.65
CA GLY A 45 -7.58 11.06 51.53
C GLY A 45 -8.00 10.85 50.08
N LEU A 46 -8.24 11.95 49.35
CA LEU A 46 -8.58 11.89 47.92
C LEU A 46 -7.43 11.37 47.06
N PHE A 47 -6.18 11.72 47.35
CA PHE A 47 -5.00 11.17 46.66
C PHE A 47 -4.93 9.65 46.83
N THR A 48 -5.08 9.15 48.05
CA THR A 48 -5.07 7.69 48.31
C THR A 48 -6.25 6.98 47.65
N ALA A 49 -7.43 7.58 47.63
CA ALA A 49 -8.60 7.04 46.93
C ALA A 49 -8.38 6.96 45.43
N LEU A 50 -7.85 8.03 44.81
CA LEU A 50 -7.50 8.06 43.39
C LEU A 50 -6.39 7.07 43.05
N LEU A 51 -5.37 6.93 43.90
CA LEU A 51 -4.29 5.96 43.74
C LEU A 51 -4.82 4.53 43.77
N THR A 52 -5.72 4.24 44.71
CA THR A 52 -6.38 2.94 44.81
C THR A 52 -7.21 2.66 43.56
N ALA A 53 -8.03 3.63 43.13
CA ALA A 53 -8.84 3.48 41.92
C ALA A 53 -7.99 3.23 40.67
N GLN A 54 -6.91 4.02 40.46
CA GLN A 54 -6.01 3.81 39.34
C GLN A 54 -5.29 2.45 39.42
N THR A 55 -4.84 2.04 40.61
CA THR A 55 -4.18 0.73 40.81
C THR A 55 -5.12 -0.42 40.46
N ILE A 56 -6.38 -0.38 40.90
CA ILE A 56 -7.38 -1.39 40.55
C ILE A 56 -7.60 -1.43 39.04
N VAL A 57 -7.78 -0.27 38.41
CA VAL A 57 -8.00 -0.18 36.96
C VAL A 57 -6.80 -0.74 36.18
N PHE A 58 -5.57 -0.40 36.57
CA PHE A 58 -4.36 -0.98 35.97
C PHE A 58 -4.28 -2.49 36.19
N ALA A 59 -4.48 -2.98 37.41
CA ALA A 59 -4.38 -4.41 37.73
C ALA A 59 -5.41 -5.27 36.98
N VAL A 60 -6.59 -4.73 36.68
CA VAL A 60 -7.65 -5.45 35.96
C VAL A 60 -7.49 -5.34 34.44
N SER A 61 -6.84 -4.29 33.94
CA SER A 61 -6.91 -3.92 32.52
C SER A 61 -5.58 -3.95 31.78
N ALA A 62 -4.45 -3.88 32.48
CA ALA A 62 -3.12 -3.95 31.89
C ALA A 62 -2.54 -5.34 32.17
N ASP A 63 -2.39 -6.12 31.11
CA ASP A 63 -1.64 -7.36 31.17
C ASP A 63 -0.13 -7.04 31.14
N PRO A 64 0.63 -7.32 32.20
CA PRO A 64 2.05 -7.01 32.28
C PRO A 64 2.89 -7.74 31.23
N GLU A 65 2.35 -8.80 30.60
CA GLU A 65 3.03 -9.54 29.54
C GLU A 65 2.74 -8.98 28.14
N THR A 66 1.84 -7.99 28.01
CA THR A 66 1.56 -7.39 26.70
C THR A 66 2.73 -6.58 26.17
N VAL A 67 3.24 -7.02 25.02
CA VAL A 67 4.35 -6.37 24.31
C VAL A 67 3.89 -5.05 23.66
N TRP A 68 2.58 -4.92 23.37
CA TRP A 68 2.01 -3.75 22.71
C TRP A 68 0.54 -3.49 23.14
N PRO A 69 0.22 -2.32 23.71
CA PRO A 69 1.14 -1.22 24.08
C PRO A 69 1.98 -1.61 25.29
N SER A 70 3.17 -1.03 25.46
CA SER A 70 3.97 -1.29 26.67
C SER A 70 3.35 -0.60 27.89
N PHE A 71 3.66 -1.10 29.09
CA PHE A 71 3.25 -0.44 30.33
C PHE A 71 3.72 1.03 30.40
N LEU A 72 4.92 1.31 29.90
CA LEU A 72 5.47 2.68 29.89
C LEU A 72 4.64 3.60 28.98
N ASP A 73 4.15 3.12 27.84
CA ASP A 73 3.30 3.92 26.96
C ASP A 73 1.98 4.32 27.64
N LEU A 74 1.39 3.41 28.43
CA LEU A 74 0.20 3.68 29.22
C LEU A 74 0.48 4.70 30.32
N VAL A 75 1.61 4.59 31.00
CA VAL A 75 2.04 5.51 32.06
C VAL A 75 2.27 6.92 31.51
N GLU A 76 2.89 7.04 30.34
CA GLU A 76 3.13 8.33 29.68
C GLU A 76 1.84 9.01 29.19
N GLU A 77 0.96 8.27 28.50
CA GLU A 77 -0.30 8.83 27.99
C GLU A 77 -1.23 9.29 29.13
N THR A 78 -1.30 8.51 30.21
CA THR A 78 -2.11 8.86 31.39
C THR A 78 -1.52 10.03 32.18
N GLY A 79 -0.21 10.29 32.08
CA GLY A 79 0.45 11.33 32.87
C GLY A 79 0.64 10.91 34.34
N LEU A 80 0.63 9.60 34.60
CA LEU A 80 0.69 9.02 35.94
C LEU A 80 1.92 9.51 36.72
N VAL A 81 3.10 9.56 36.08
CA VAL A 81 4.34 10.02 36.73
C VAL A 81 4.24 11.47 37.21
N LEU A 82 3.71 12.37 36.38
CA LEU A 82 3.56 13.77 36.76
C LEU A 82 2.57 13.93 37.92
N TRP A 83 1.48 13.17 37.92
CA TRP A 83 0.54 13.19 39.03
C TRP A 83 1.15 12.61 40.31
N LEU A 84 1.81 11.45 40.26
CA LEU A 84 2.44 10.82 41.42
C LEU A 84 3.53 11.69 42.03
N THR A 85 4.37 12.32 41.20
CA THR A 85 5.39 13.27 41.66
C THR A 85 4.74 14.48 42.33
N THR A 86 3.71 15.08 41.72
CA THR A 86 2.97 16.21 42.32
C THR A 86 2.31 15.83 43.65
N GLY A 87 1.69 14.66 43.74
CA GLY A 87 1.10 14.14 44.98
C GLY A 87 2.14 13.82 46.06
N THR A 88 3.32 13.30 45.67
CA THR A 88 4.41 13.05 46.60
C THR A 88 4.97 14.36 47.16
N PHE A 89 5.20 15.36 46.30
CA PHE A 89 5.67 16.68 46.74
C PHE A 89 4.64 17.43 47.57
N SER A 90 3.34 17.26 47.29
CA SER A 90 2.32 17.82 48.16
C SER A 90 2.47 17.28 49.58
N VAL A 91 2.71 15.99 49.78
CA VAL A 91 2.89 15.41 51.13
C VAL A 91 4.24 15.76 51.79
N LEU A 92 5.33 15.78 51.02
CA LEU A 92 6.69 15.99 51.56
C LEU A 92 6.97 17.43 52.00
N LEU A 93 6.45 18.43 51.28
CA LEU A 93 6.68 19.86 51.58
C LEU A 93 6.15 20.33 52.94
N PRO A 94 4.92 20.00 53.37
CA PRO A 94 4.41 20.39 54.68
C PRO A 94 5.07 19.59 55.80
N ALA A 95 5.45 18.32 55.56
CA ALA A 95 6.26 17.55 56.51
C ALA A 95 7.62 18.22 56.74
N ALA A 96 8.27 18.70 55.68
CA ALA A 96 9.51 19.47 55.78
C ALA A 96 9.31 20.84 56.44
N ALA A 97 8.18 21.51 56.19
CA ALA A 97 7.83 22.79 56.82
C ALA A 97 7.64 22.65 58.34
N ASP A 98 7.01 21.56 58.78
CA ASP A 98 6.81 21.22 60.19
C ASP A 98 8.15 20.93 60.89
N ILE A 99 9.01 20.13 60.25
CA ILE A 99 10.36 19.81 60.76
C ILE A 99 11.26 21.06 60.88
N THR A 100 11.17 21.98 59.92
CA THR A 100 12.05 23.16 59.85
C THR A 100 11.51 24.39 60.57
N GLY A 101 10.26 24.36 61.07
CA GLY A 101 9.60 25.48 61.73
C GLY A 101 9.34 26.70 60.83
N ARG A 102 9.50 26.56 59.50
CA ARG A 102 9.30 27.62 58.49
C ARG A 102 7.97 27.39 57.75
N GLY A 103 6.86 27.65 58.44
CA GLY A 103 5.53 27.18 58.02
C GLY A 103 4.88 27.91 56.85
N GLY A 104 5.05 29.22 56.68
CA GLY A 104 4.17 30.04 55.81
C GLY A 104 4.19 29.67 54.31
N LEU A 105 5.28 30.03 53.61
CA LEU A 105 5.39 29.83 52.16
C LEU A 105 5.28 28.35 51.75
N LEU A 106 5.90 27.46 52.52
CA LEU A 106 5.91 26.03 52.22
C LEU A 106 4.51 25.42 52.40
N ALA A 107 3.75 25.82 53.44
CA ALA A 107 2.37 25.38 53.62
C ALA A 107 1.46 25.84 52.49
N ASP A 108 1.55 27.10 52.05
CA ASP A 108 0.73 27.62 50.97
C ASP A 108 1.08 26.96 49.61
N LEU A 109 2.37 26.82 49.29
CA LEU A 109 2.82 26.08 48.09
C LEU A 109 2.30 24.65 48.07
N SER A 110 2.39 23.99 49.22
CA SER A 110 1.94 22.62 49.35
C SER A 110 0.42 22.51 49.19
N LEU A 111 -0.36 23.50 49.64
CA LEU A 111 -1.80 23.57 49.41
C LEU A 111 -2.13 23.75 47.92
N GLY A 112 -1.35 24.58 47.20
CA GLY A 112 -1.41 24.67 45.74
C GLY A 112 -1.16 23.33 45.06
N LEU A 113 -0.18 22.55 45.54
CA LEU A 113 0.09 21.20 45.03
C LEU A 113 -1.00 20.20 45.38
N VAL A 114 -1.72 20.35 46.50
CA VAL A 114 -2.92 19.55 46.81
C VAL A 114 -4.01 19.79 45.77
N VAL A 115 -4.23 21.03 45.36
CA VAL A 115 -5.21 21.34 44.29
C VAL A 115 -4.72 20.78 42.94
N ALA A 116 -3.44 20.97 42.60
CA ALA A 116 -2.87 20.47 41.35
C ALA A 116 -2.93 18.94 41.26
N GLN A 117 -2.58 18.21 42.33
CA GLN A 117 -2.61 16.75 42.32
C GLN A 117 -4.04 16.20 42.19
N LEU A 118 -5.06 16.87 42.74
CA LEU A 118 -6.44 16.43 42.55
C LEU A 118 -6.88 16.56 41.09
N ILE A 119 -6.60 17.71 40.46
CA ILE A 119 -6.93 17.96 39.05
C ILE A 119 -6.18 16.95 38.15
N LEU A 120 -4.88 16.79 38.37
CA LEU A 120 -4.06 15.86 37.61
C LEU A 120 -4.46 14.39 37.85
N GLY A 121 -4.89 14.04 39.07
CA GLY A 121 -5.31 12.68 39.41
C GLY A 121 -6.63 12.30 38.75
N ILE A 122 -7.58 13.25 38.69
CA ILE A 122 -8.83 13.09 37.93
C ILE A 122 -8.54 13.02 36.42
N ASP A 123 -7.70 13.90 35.88
CA ASP A 123 -7.29 13.86 34.46
C ASP A 123 -6.61 12.53 34.12
N SER A 124 -5.70 12.05 34.96
CA SER A 124 -5.01 10.76 34.79
C SER A 124 -5.98 9.59 34.82
N LEU A 125 -6.93 9.57 35.76
CA LEU A 125 -7.96 8.53 35.82
C LEU A 125 -8.89 8.57 34.60
N GLN A 126 -9.33 9.75 34.17
CA GLN A 126 -10.14 9.90 32.96
C GLN A 126 -9.36 9.48 31.70
N ALA A 127 -8.09 9.84 31.60
CA ALA A 127 -7.21 9.41 30.51
C ALA A 127 -7.06 7.89 30.50
N LEU A 128 -6.86 7.26 31.66
CA LEU A 128 -6.77 5.82 31.80
C LEU A 128 -8.07 5.14 31.35
N LEU A 129 -9.23 5.59 31.83
CA LEU A 129 -10.52 5.07 31.42
C LEU A 129 -10.77 5.23 29.91
N ARG A 130 -10.35 6.35 29.31
CA ARG A 130 -10.44 6.57 27.85
C ARG A 130 -9.52 5.63 27.07
N VAL A 131 -8.28 5.43 27.52
CA VAL A 131 -7.31 4.54 26.87
C VAL A 131 -7.73 3.07 26.97
N LEU A 132 -8.55 2.72 27.95
CA LEU A 132 -9.08 1.36 28.13
C LEU A 132 -10.44 1.15 27.44
N ALA A 133 -11.19 2.22 27.17
CA ALA A 133 -12.45 2.16 26.42
C ALA A 133 -12.22 1.92 24.92
N GLY A 134 -13.09 1.16 24.25
CA GLY A 134 -12.87 0.66 22.88
C GLY A 134 -12.34 1.70 21.87
N GLU A 135 -13.08 2.80 21.64
CA GLU A 135 -12.66 3.82 20.68
C GLU A 135 -11.43 4.62 21.13
N GLY A 136 -11.36 4.97 22.41
CA GLY A 136 -10.23 5.72 22.96
C GLY A 136 -8.93 4.91 22.97
N ARG A 137 -9.03 3.58 23.19
CA ARG A 137 -7.95 2.60 23.06
C ARG A 137 -7.45 2.55 21.62
N GLN A 138 -8.35 2.42 20.64
CA GLN A 138 -7.98 2.41 19.23
C GLN A 138 -7.27 3.70 18.81
N LEU A 139 -7.79 4.86 19.23
CA LEU A 139 -7.16 6.15 18.96
C LEU A 139 -5.80 6.29 19.64
N PHE A 140 -5.62 5.74 20.84
CA PHE A 140 -4.34 5.71 21.53
C PHE A 140 -3.32 4.86 20.77
N LEU A 141 -3.69 3.63 20.43
CA LEU A 141 -2.81 2.68 19.74
C LEU A 141 -2.44 3.15 18.32
N ALA A 142 -3.39 3.73 17.59
CA ALA A 142 -3.13 4.34 16.28
C ALA A 142 -2.13 5.51 16.37
N ARG A 143 -2.25 6.33 17.43
CA ARG A 143 -1.31 7.42 17.71
C ARG A 143 0.07 6.87 18.08
N LEU A 144 0.15 5.85 18.92
CA LEU A 144 1.40 5.21 19.33
C LEU A 144 2.13 4.60 18.13
N ALA A 145 1.44 3.79 17.31
CA ALA A 145 1.98 3.22 16.07
C ALA A 145 2.51 4.32 15.13
N SER A 146 1.78 5.44 15.02
CA SER A 146 2.21 6.59 14.21
C SER A 146 3.40 7.33 14.80
N GLU A 147 3.53 7.40 16.13
CA GLU A 147 4.71 7.99 16.77
C GLU A 147 5.96 7.13 16.59
N ASP A 148 5.84 5.81 16.70
CA ASP A 148 6.94 4.88 16.40
C ASP A 148 7.35 4.94 14.94
N LEU A 149 6.38 5.02 14.04
CA LEU A 149 6.64 5.24 12.62
C LEU A 149 7.38 6.56 12.39
N ARG A 150 6.98 7.66 13.05
CA ARG A 150 7.69 8.94 12.97
C ARG A 150 9.11 8.85 13.52
N ARG A 151 9.33 8.10 14.61
CA ARG A 151 10.67 7.86 15.17
C ARG A 151 11.53 7.07 14.17
N ALA A 152 10.96 6.04 13.55
CA ALA A 152 11.62 5.26 12.51
C ALA A 152 11.97 6.13 11.29
N ALA A 153 11.03 6.94 10.80
CA ALA A 153 11.25 7.84 9.67
C ALA A 153 12.39 8.84 9.92
N ARG A 154 12.42 9.49 11.10
CA ARG A 154 13.49 10.44 11.49
C ARG A 154 14.88 9.82 11.57
N SER A 155 14.99 8.49 11.72
CA SER A 155 16.29 7.82 11.72
C SER A 155 16.93 7.77 10.32
N GLY A 156 16.20 8.18 9.27
CA GLY A 156 16.74 8.58 7.97
C GLY A 156 17.37 7.47 7.14
N ARG A 157 17.24 6.20 7.54
CA ARG A 157 17.78 5.06 6.80
C ARG A 157 16.64 4.21 6.30
N PRO A 158 16.56 3.81 5.01
CA PRO A 158 15.62 2.79 4.55
C PRO A 158 15.98 1.46 5.22
N VAL A 159 15.42 1.23 6.41
CA VAL A 159 15.54 -0.03 7.13
C VAL A 159 14.39 -0.90 6.66
N ARG A 160 14.68 -2.16 6.33
CA ARG A 160 13.61 -3.13 6.08
C ARG A 160 12.66 -3.12 7.28
N VAL A 161 11.36 -2.98 7.02
CA VAL A 161 10.33 -2.77 8.07
C VAL A 161 10.39 -3.87 9.14
N ASP A 162 10.71 -5.10 8.73
CA ASP A 162 10.93 -6.28 9.58
C ASP A 162 12.06 -6.13 10.63
N ARG A 163 12.97 -5.14 10.47
CA ARG A 163 14.13 -4.89 11.35
C ARG A 163 14.06 -3.55 12.06
N ALA A 164 12.95 -2.82 11.92
CA ALA A 164 12.75 -1.54 12.58
C ALA A 164 12.46 -1.78 14.07
N HIS A 165 13.49 -1.61 14.92
CA HIS A 165 13.37 -1.76 16.37
C HIS A 165 12.26 -0.88 16.97
N ALA A 166 12.02 0.30 16.38
CA ALA A 166 10.94 1.20 16.79
C ALA A 166 9.53 0.60 16.60
N LEU A 167 9.36 -0.32 15.63
CA LEU A 167 8.08 -0.99 15.35
C LEU A 167 8.03 -2.42 15.92
N ALA A 168 9.08 -2.89 16.60
CA ALA A 168 9.21 -4.28 17.02
C ALA A 168 8.05 -4.73 17.94
N GLY A 169 7.55 -3.86 18.82
CA GLY A 169 6.41 -4.17 19.67
C GLY A 169 5.12 -4.33 18.88
N TYR A 170 4.82 -3.39 17.98
CA TYR A 170 3.65 -3.46 17.10
C TYR A 170 3.72 -4.68 16.17
N LEU A 171 4.84 -4.90 15.47
CA LEU A 171 5.03 -6.03 14.57
C LEU A 171 4.99 -7.35 15.34
N GLY A 172 5.60 -7.42 16.52
CA GLY A 172 5.50 -8.57 17.41
C GLY A 172 4.06 -8.91 17.78
N ALA A 173 3.22 -7.91 18.05
CA ALA A 173 1.80 -8.13 18.33
C ALA A 173 1.00 -8.55 17.08
N VAL A 174 1.38 -8.10 15.89
CA VAL A 174 0.82 -8.60 14.62
C VAL A 174 1.18 -10.08 14.43
N GLU A 175 2.44 -10.45 14.66
CA GLU A 175 2.90 -11.83 14.58
C GLU A 175 2.19 -12.71 15.62
N THR A 176 2.07 -12.27 16.88
CA THR A 176 1.28 -12.99 17.90
C THR A 176 -0.16 -13.21 17.44
N ALA A 177 -0.82 -12.21 16.84
CA ALA A 177 -2.19 -12.35 16.34
C ALA A 177 -2.30 -13.31 15.15
N ILE A 178 -1.27 -13.37 14.29
CA ILE A 178 -1.18 -14.34 13.20
C ILE A 178 -1.00 -15.76 13.79
N ASP A 179 -0.04 -15.94 14.69
CA ASP A 179 0.29 -17.23 15.31
C ASP A 179 -0.87 -17.78 16.14
N SER A 180 -1.64 -16.91 16.81
CA SER A 180 -2.82 -17.29 17.58
C SER A 180 -4.10 -17.36 16.74
N ALA A 181 -4.04 -17.05 15.45
CA ALA A 181 -5.18 -16.91 14.55
C ALA A 181 -6.30 -15.97 15.07
N ASP A 182 -5.94 -14.92 15.82
CA ASP A 182 -6.89 -13.94 16.34
C ASP A 182 -7.22 -12.86 15.30
N VAL A 183 -8.26 -13.15 14.51
CA VAL A 183 -8.76 -12.26 13.45
C VAL A 183 -9.18 -10.89 13.99
N ALA A 184 -9.75 -10.84 15.20
CA ALA A 184 -10.24 -9.60 15.79
C ALA A 184 -9.08 -8.70 16.21
N ALA A 185 -8.06 -9.27 16.89
CA ALA A 185 -6.84 -8.56 17.22
C ALA A 185 -6.13 -8.08 15.94
N LEU A 186 -6.00 -8.94 14.93
CA LEU A 186 -5.36 -8.57 13.67
C LEU A 186 -6.07 -7.38 12.98
N GLY A 187 -7.41 -7.42 12.88
CA GLY A 187 -8.19 -6.32 12.31
C GLY A 187 -8.02 -5.00 13.07
N GLN A 188 -7.95 -5.05 14.40
CA GLN A 188 -7.64 -3.87 15.22
C GLN A 188 -6.25 -3.30 14.88
N ARG A 189 -5.23 -4.14 14.78
CA ARG A 189 -3.87 -3.69 14.43
C ARG A 189 -3.78 -3.07 13.05
N MET A 190 -4.49 -3.61 12.05
CA MET A 190 -4.50 -3.02 10.71
C MET A 190 -5.18 -1.65 10.72
N THR A 191 -6.28 -1.53 11.48
CA THR A 191 -6.98 -0.25 11.67
C THR A 191 -6.10 0.79 12.34
N GLU A 192 -5.27 0.40 13.32
CA GLU A 192 -4.37 1.32 14.03
C GLU A 192 -3.40 2.05 13.09
N VAL A 193 -2.78 1.34 12.15
CA VAL A 193 -1.83 1.92 11.20
C VAL A 193 -2.54 2.66 10.06
N ALA A 194 -3.70 2.17 9.61
CA ALA A 194 -4.47 2.83 8.55
C ALA A 194 -5.14 4.13 9.00
N ARG A 195 -5.66 4.18 10.24
CA ARG A 195 -6.51 5.29 10.74
C ARG A 195 -5.84 6.66 10.76
N GLN A 196 -4.52 6.71 10.90
CA GLN A 196 -3.76 7.96 10.99
C GLN A 196 -3.07 8.33 9.67
N ALA A 197 -3.32 7.59 8.58
CA ALA A 197 -2.67 7.83 7.29
C ALA A 197 -2.92 9.25 6.74
N ARG A 198 -4.11 9.83 6.97
CA ARG A 198 -4.44 11.21 6.54
C ARG A 198 -3.83 12.29 7.43
N ASP A 199 -3.44 11.94 8.65
CA ASP A 199 -2.95 12.87 9.67
C ASP A 199 -1.41 13.04 9.66
N ASP A 200 -0.72 12.44 8.69
CA ASP A 200 0.74 12.55 8.60
C ASP A 200 1.16 13.98 8.24
N GLU A 201 2.13 14.53 8.97
CA GLU A 201 2.60 15.92 8.79
C GLU A 201 3.84 16.01 7.88
N HIS A 202 4.53 14.89 7.62
CA HIS A 202 5.81 14.87 6.90
C HIS A 202 5.81 13.77 5.83
N ALA A 203 6.30 14.08 4.63
CA ALA A 203 6.32 13.15 3.50
C ALA A 203 7.07 11.83 3.82
N GLU A 204 8.18 11.91 4.56
CA GLU A 204 8.93 10.72 5.00
C GLU A 204 8.06 9.75 5.81
N VAL A 205 7.17 10.26 6.66
CA VAL A 205 6.29 9.42 7.48
C VAL A 205 5.25 8.73 6.61
N ALA A 206 4.67 9.44 5.64
CA ALA A 206 3.73 8.87 4.68
C ALA A 206 4.39 7.78 3.81
N ARG A 207 5.64 7.97 3.37
CA ARG A 207 6.44 6.94 2.67
C ARG A 207 6.62 5.69 3.52
N TRP A 208 7.07 5.87 4.77
CA TRP A 208 7.26 4.77 5.70
C TRP A 208 5.96 4.05 6.04
N ARG A 209 4.84 4.77 6.12
CA ARG A 209 3.53 4.18 6.34
C ARG A 209 3.13 3.31 5.17
N LEU A 210 3.28 3.80 3.94
CA LEU A 210 3.01 3.01 2.75
C LEU A 210 3.87 1.75 2.68
N ALA A 211 5.14 1.85 3.10
CA ALA A 211 6.03 0.69 3.18
C ALA A 211 5.56 -0.36 4.18
N LEU A 212 5.17 0.08 5.38
CA LEU A 212 4.60 -0.78 6.39
C LEU A 212 3.28 -1.42 5.91
N LEU A 213 2.39 -0.64 5.30
CA LEU A 213 1.11 -1.14 4.79
C LEU A 213 1.30 -2.17 3.68
N THR A 214 2.19 -1.91 2.72
CA THR A 214 2.52 -2.85 1.64
C THR A 214 3.09 -4.16 2.18
N TYR A 215 4.00 -4.07 3.15
CA TYR A 215 4.55 -5.23 3.87
C TYR A 215 3.45 -6.01 4.61
N LEU A 216 2.55 -5.34 5.32
CA LEU A 216 1.46 -5.98 6.05
C LEU A 216 0.45 -6.67 5.12
N ILE A 217 0.15 -6.08 3.96
CA ILE A 217 -0.72 -6.70 2.94
C ILE A 217 -0.13 -8.04 2.51
N GLU A 218 1.15 -8.05 2.16
CA GLU A 218 1.84 -9.27 1.77
C GLU A 218 1.92 -10.27 2.91
N ARG A 219 2.34 -9.84 4.11
CA ARG A 219 2.56 -10.71 5.27
C ARG A 219 1.27 -11.41 5.70
N VAL A 220 0.16 -10.67 5.76
CA VAL A 220 -1.16 -11.22 6.09
C VAL A 220 -1.66 -12.12 4.96
N GLY A 221 -1.53 -11.70 3.70
CA GLY A 221 -1.92 -12.53 2.56
C GLY A 221 -1.14 -13.86 2.51
N ARG A 222 0.17 -13.83 2.74
CA ARG A 222 1.03 -15.02 2.88
C ARG A 222 0.59 -15.90 4.04
N ALA A 223 0.28 -15.30 5.19
CA ALA A 223 -0.18 -16.06 6.36
C ALA A 223 -1.46 -16.85 6.04
N VAL A 224 -2.42 -16.20 5.38
CA VAL A 224 -3.70 -16.81 4.99
C VAL A 224 -3.50 -17.91 3.95
N LEU A 225 -2.58 -17.74 3.01
CA LEU A 225 -2.36 -18.72 1.95
C LEU A 225 -1.44 -19.87 2.37
N TYR A 226 -0.46 -19.67 3.25
CA TYR A 226 0.62 -20.64 3.47
C TYR A 226 0.92 -20.97 4.94
N HIS A 227 0.35 -20.25 5.91
CA HIS A 227 0.65 -20.44 7.34
C HIS A 227 -0.61 -20.64 8.18
N ASP A 228 -1.61 -21.33 7.62
CA ASP A 228 -2.83 -21.79 8.31
C ASP A 228 -3.68 -20.70 8.99
N LEU A 229 -3.47 -19.43 8.65
CA LEU A 229 -4.36 -18.34 9.09
C LEU A 229 -5.69 -18.43 8.34
N THR A 230 -6.79 -18.18 9.03
CA THR A 230 -8.14 -18.33 8.48
C THR A 230 -8.42 -17.30 7.37
N GLY A 231 -9.22 -17.68 6.38
CA GLY A 231 -9.65 -16.77 5.31
C GLY A 231 -10.38 -15.52 5.79
N ASP A 232 -11.01 -15.57 6.97
CA ASP A 232 -11.63 -14.40 7.60
C ASP A 232 -10.62 -13.30 7.93
N ALA A 233 -9.36 -13.66 8.23
CA ALA A 233 -8.30 -12.69 8.41
C ALA A 233 -8.08 -11.84 7.16
N ALA A 234 -8.08 -12.44 5.96
CA ALA A 234 -7.96 -11.69 4.71
C ALA A 234 -9.14 -10.73 4.52
N ARG A 235 -10.36 -11.21 4.77
CA ARG A 235 -11.60 -10.44 4.64
C ARG A 235 -11.64 -9.20 5.55
N VAL A 236 -11.06 -9.29 6.75
CA VAL A 236 -11.04 -8.18 7.73
C VAL A 236 -9.82 -7.29 7.55
N ALA A 237 -8.62 -7.86 7.41
CA ALA A 237 -7.37 -7.11 7.42
C ALA A 237 -7.05 -6.40 6.10
N LEU A 238 -7.20 -7.08 4.95
CA LEU A 238 -6.77 -6.55 3.67
C LEU A 238 -7.52 -5.27 3.25
N PRO A 239 -8.85 -5.15 3.41
CA PRO A 239 -9.54 -3.90 3.08
C PRO A 239 -9.00 -2.70 3.86
N HIS A 240 -8.81 -2.83 5.18
CA HIS A 240 -8.28 -1.73 6.00
C HIS A 240 -6.86 -1.32 5.60
N LEU A 241 -6.01 -2.29 5.24
CA LEU A 241 -4.66 -2.03 4.78
C LEU A 241 -4.64 -1.34 3.41
N ILE A 242 -5.47 -1.79 2.47
CA ILE A 242 -5.57 -1.21 1.13
C ILE A 242 -6.11 0.22 1.24
N ASP A 243 -7.21 0.44 1.98
CA ASP A 243 -7.74 1.79 2.21
C ASP A 243 -6.70 2.69 2.89
N GLY A 244 -5.99 2.18 3.89
CA GLY A 244 -4.87 2.88 4.53
C GLY A 244 -3.78 3.29 3.52
N ALA A 245 -3.47 2.43 2.55
CA ALA A 245 -2.47 2.71 1.52
C ALA A 245 -2.95 3.79 0.55
N LEU A 246 -4.24 3.78 0.17
CA LEU A 246 -4.84 4.85 -0.62
C LEU A 246 -4.75 6.20 0.12
N HIS A 247 -5.17 6.22 1.39
CA HIS A 247 -5.12 7.41 2.23
C HIS A 247 -3.70 7.96 2.39
N SER A 248 -2.73 7.07 2.62
CA SER A 248 -1.32 7.45 2.80
C SER A 248 -0.68 7.92 1.49
N SER A 249 -1.08 7.33 0.36
CA SER A 249 -0.60 7.71 -0.97
C SER A 249 -1.03 9.11 -1.35
N TYR A 250 -2.31 9.43 -1.16
CA TYR A 250 -2.77 10.79 -1.42
C TYR A 250 -2.23 11.78 -0.37
N ARG A 251 -2.05 11.35 0.88
CA ARG A 251 -1.42 12.22 1.86
C ARG A 251 0.01 12.56 1.46
N LEU A 252 0.75 11.61 0.88
CA LEU A 252 2.07 11.85 0.31
C LEU A 252 1.99 12.90 -0.81
N THR A 253 1.04 12.80 -1.75
CA THR A 253 0.88 13.81 -2.80
C THR A 253 0.52 15.19 -2.27
N GLU A 254 -0.29 15.31 -1.20
CA GLU A 254 -0.58 16.60 -0.58
C GLU A 254 0.64 17.22 0.10
N LEU A 255 1.48 16.39 0.73
CA LEU A 255 2.67 16.84 1.45
C LEU A 255 3.80 17.22 0.50
N THR A 256 3.80 16.70 -0.72
CA THR A 256 4.81 16.98 -1.74
C THR A 256 4.30 17.90 -2.86
N GLY A 257 2.98 18.10 -2.97
CA GLY A 257 2.30 18.93 -3.96
C GLY A 257 1.89 20.31 -3.44
N THR A 258 2.15 21.34 -4.24
CA THR A 258 1.80 22.77 -4.04
C THR A 258 2.39 23.47 -2.81
N GLY A 259 3.64 23.95 -2.95
CA GLY A 259 4.14 25.08 -2.15
C GLY A 259 5.58 24.99 -1.62
N ALA A 260 6.59 24.85 -2.48
CA ALA A 260 7.94 25.28 -2.15
C ALA A 260 8.76 25.54 -3.42
N ALA A 261 9.25 26.75 -3.58
CA ALA A 261 10.33 27.07 -4.51
C ALA A 261 11.65 26.41 -4.03
N SER A 262 11.73 25.08 -4.16
CA SER A 262 12.87 24.25 -3.77
C SER A 262 13.16 23.25 -4.88
N GLU A 263 14.42 23.08 -5.25
CA GLU A 263 14.88 22.31 -6.41
C GLU A 263 14.61 20.79 -6.32
N ASP A 264 14.12 20.28 -5.17
CA ASP A 264 13.69 18.88 -4.97
C ASP A 264 12.16 18.77 -4.94
N HIS A 265 11.52 18.78 -6.12
CA HIS A 265 10.08 18.51 -6.25
C HIS A 265 9.83 17.01 -6.28
N VAL A 266 9.04 16.48 -5.34
CA VAL A 266 8.58 15.08 -5.40
C VAL A 266 7.13 15.03 -5.89
N SER A 267 6.94 14.45 -7.07
CA SER A 267 5.71 14.51 -7.85
C SER A 267 4.74 13.37 -7.54
N GLU A 268 3.52 13.49 -8.05
CA GLU A 268 2.48 12.46 -8.15
C GLU A 268 3.02 11.05 -8.52
N VAL A 269 4.15 11.00 -9.24
CA VAL A 269 4.89 9.80 -9.61
C VAL A 269 5.29 8.95 -8.39
N GLU A 270 5.71 9.54 -7.28
CA GLU A 270 6.12 8.76 -6.10
C GLU A 270 4.93 8.01 -5.46
N ALA A 271 3.78 8.69 -5.37
CA ALA A 271 2.54 8.08 -4.93
C ALA A 271 2.12 6.94 -5.87
N ALA A 272 2.20 7.16 -7.18
CA ALA A 272 1.91 6.15 -8.19
C ALA A 272 2.86 4.94 -8.14
N VAL A 273 4.17 5.15 -7.92
CA VAL A 273 5.15 4.06 -7.68
C VAL A 273 4.68 3.18 -6.54
N THR A 274 4.26 3.80 -5.44
CA THR A 274 3.94 3.08 -4.21
C THR A 274 2.59 2.36 -4.31
N LEU A 275 1.57 2.98 -4.89
CA LEU A 275 0.32 2.31 -5.26
C LEU A 275 0.57 1.18 -6.26
N GLY A 276 1.51 1.37 -7.18
CA GLY A 276 2.00 0.33 -8.07
C GLY A 276 2.51 -0.88 -7.31
N GLN A 277 3.37 -0.69 -6.29
CA GLN A 277 3.83 -1.79 -5.44
C GLN A 277 2.68 -2.51 -4.72
N VAL A 278 1.68 -1.78 -4.23
CA VAL A 278 0.47 -2.40 -3.65
C VAL A 278 -0.25 -3.26 -4.70
N CYS A 279 -0.45 -2.74 -5.91
CA CYS A 279 -1.03 -3.49 -7.04
C CYS A 279 -0.27 -4.78 -7.37
N ARG A 280 1.07 -4.73 -7.32
CA ARG A 280 1.95 -5.89 -7.55
C ARG A 280 1.75 -6.95 -6.47
N VAL A 281 1.80 -6.54 -5.19
CA VAL A 281 1.62 -7.46 -4.05
C VAL A 281 0.25 -8.13 -4.09
N ILE A 282 -0.83 -7.38 -4.29
CA ILE A 282 -2.18 -7.96 -4.36
C ILE A 282 -2.39 -8.78 -5.64
N GLY A 283 -1.73 -8.44 -6.75
CA GLY A 283 -1.70 -9.24 -7.98
C GLY A 283 -1.01 -10.59 -7.75
N TRP A 284 0.14 -10.58 -7.07
CA TRP A 284 0.85 -11.80 -6.67
C TRP A 284 0.02 -12.66 -5.72
N LEU A 285 -0.63 -12.06 -4.71
CA LEU A 285 -1.55 -12.78 -3.81
C LEU A 285 -2.71 -13.43 -4.57
N GLN A 286 -3.25 -12.73 -5.57
CA GLN A 286 -4.31 -13.27 -6.42
C GLN A 286 -3.82 -14.47 -7.23
N GLN A 287 -2.60 -14.38 -7.79
CA GLN A 287 -1.97 -15.48 -8.53
C GLN A 287 -1.75 -16.71 -7.63
N ALA A 288 -1.17 -16.50 -6.45
CA ALA A 288 -0.93 -17.54 -5.47
C ALA A 288 -2.24 -18.22 -5.00
N ALA A 289 -3.28 -17.44 -4.76
CA ALA A 289 -4.60 -17.96 -4.40
C ALA A 289 -5.24 -18.77 -5.54
N HIS A 290 -5.06 -18.34 -6.78
CA HIS A 290 -5.54 -19.05 -7.96
C HIS A 290 -4.88 -20.43 -8.09
N GLU A 291 -3.56 -20.50 -7.95
CA GLU A 291 -2.80 -21.77 -7.97
C GLU A 291 -3.27 -22.73 -6.86
N ARG A 292 -3.52 -22.21 -5.66
CA ARG A 292 -4.09 -23.02 -4.57
C ARG A 292 -5.47 -23.58 -4.89
N LEU A 293 -6.32 -22.81 -5.55
CA LEU A 293 -7.67 -23.27 -5.92
C LEU A 293 -7.66 -24.28 -7.06
N GLN A 294 -6.62 -24.31 -7.89
CA GLN A 294 -6.41 -25.39 -8.85
C GLN A 294 -6.14 -26.72 -8.15
N GLU A 295 -5.34 -26.70 -7.08
CA GLU A 295 -5.03 -27.90 -6.29
C GLU A 295 -6.15 -28.28 -5.32
N ARG A 296 -6.82 -27.29 -4.73
CA ARG A 296 -7.84 -27.44 -3.69
C ARG A 296 -9.01 -26.48 -3.94
N PRO A 297 -10.00 -26.87 -4.76
CA PRO A 297 -11.12 -26.00 -5.13
C PRO A 297 -11.96 -25.47 -3.95
N ASP A 298 -11.97 -26.20 -2.83
CA ASP A 298 -12.73 -25.84 -1.63
C ASP A 298 -11.93 -24.96 -0.63
N ASP A 299 -10.73 -24.49 -0.98
CA ASP A 299 -9.88 -23.66 -0.11
C ASP A 299 -10.54 -22.30 0.19
N VAL A 300 -11.19 -22.21 1.35
CA VAL A 300 -11.87 -21.00 1.82
C VAL A 300 -10.92 -19.81 1.95
N SER A 301 -9.68 -20.04 2.37
CA SER A 301 -8.67 -18.99 2.53
C SER A 301 -8.30 -18.37 1.18
N ALA A 302 -8.02 -19.20 0.18
CA ALA A 302 -7.74 -18.72 -1.18
C ALA A 302 -8.93 -17.97 -1.79
N ARG A 303 -10.18 -18.44 -1.59
CA ARG A 303 -11.39 -17.76 -2.06
C ARG A 303 -11.56 -16.37 -1.43
N GLN A 304 -11.29 -16.24 -0.13
CA GLN A 304 -11.37 -14.94 0.56
C GLN A 304 -10.27 -13.98 0.13
N VAL A 305 -9.05 -14.48 -0.12
CA VAL A 305 -7.96 -13.66 -0.67
C VAL A 305 -8.36 -13.10 -2.03
N ILE A 306 -8.84 -13.93 -2.96
CA ILE A 306 -9.27 -13.47 -4.30
C ILE A 306 -10.34 -12.40 -4.20
N SER A 307 -11.39 -12.63 -3.41
CA SER A 307 -12.48 -11.65 -3.22
C SER A 307 -11.95 -10.31 -2.68
N SER A 308 -11.04 -10.36 -1.69
CA SER A 308 -10.50 -9.16 -1.04
C SER A 308 -9.57 -8.38 -1.97
N VAL A 309 -8.65 -9.05 -2.68
CA VAL A 309 -7.70 -8.40 -3.59
C VAL A 309 -8.37 -7.89 -4.88
N ALA A 310 -9.37 -8.59 -5.40
CA ALA A 310 -10.12 -8.14 -6.58
C ALA A 310 -10.92 -6.85 -6.28
N LYS A 311 -11.55 -6.76 -5.11
CA LYS A 311 -12.19 -5.53 -4.61
C LYS A 311 -11.17 -4.42 -4.35
N GLY A 312 -10.03 -4.77 -3.76
CA GLY A 312 -8.93 -3.84 -3.53
C GLY A 312 -8.39 -3.23 -4.82
N ARG A 313 -8.15 -4.04 -5.86
CA ARG A 313 -7.74 -3.57 -7.20
C ARG A 313 -8.79 -2.66 -7.83
N LEU A 314 -10.07 -3.01 -7.75
CA LEU A 314 -11.15 -2.13 -8.22
C LEU A 314 -11.12 -0.78 -7.50
N ARG A 315 -10.95 -0.79 -6.17
CA ARG A 315 -10.89 0.42 -5.36
C ARG A 315 -9.68 1.28 -5.73
N ILE A 316 -8.51 0.68 -5.97
CA ILE A 316 -7.32 1.40 -6.45
C ILE A 316 -7.57 2.02 -7.82
N VAL A 317 -8.16 1.28 -8.77
CA VAL A 317 -8.50 1.83 -10.09
C VAL A 317 -9.45 3.03 -9.96
N GLN A 318 -10.53 2.91 -9.18
CA GLN A 318 -11.46 4.01 -8.93
C GLN A 318 -10.81 5.22 -8.26
N PHE A 319 -9.79 4.98 -7.45
CA PHE A 319 -9.04 6.00 -6.74
C PHE A 319 -8.12 6.79 -7.67
N VAL A 320 -7.42 6.11 -8.58
CA VAL A 320 -6.52 6.77 -9.54
C VAL A 320 -7.25 7.35 -10.76
N ASP A 321 -8.44 6.88 -11.08
CA ASP A 321 -9.28 7.36 -12.19
C ASP A 321 -9.80 8.79 -11.91
N PRO A 322 -9.53 9.79 -12.76
CA PRO A 322 -10.05 11.14 -12.56
C PRO A 322 -11.58 11.25 -12.48
N ASP A 323 -12.30 10.39 -13.20
CA ASP A 323 -13.77 10.40 -13.27
C ASP A 323 -14.32 8.96 -13.37
N PRO A 324 -14.33 8.20 -12.26
CA PRO A 324 -14.69 6.78 -12.28
C PRO A 324 -16.16 6.54 -12.71
N PRO A 325 -16.43 5.67 -13.70
CA PRO A 325 -17.78 5.46 -14.22
C PRO A 325 -18.72 4.85 -13.18
N GLY A 326 -19.92 5.42 -13.07
CA GLY A 326 -20.97 4.91 -12.16
C GLY A 326 -20.68 5.14 -10.67
N PHE A 327 -19.63 5.92 -10.34
CA PHE A 327 -19.25 6.20 -8.97
C PHE A 327 -19.28 7.71 -8.72
N TYR A 328 -20.20 8.17 -7.87
CA TYR A 328 -20.15 9.54 -7.38
C TYR A 328 -19.09 9.61 -6.28
N ARG A 329 -17.99 10.32 -6.55
CA ARG A 329 -16.95 10.58 -5.55
C ARG A 329 -17.58 11.31 -4.38
N GLN A 330 -17.49 10.70 -3.20
CA GLN A 330 -17.95 11.30 -1.97
C GLN A 330 -16.99 12.44 -1.57
N ALA A 331 -17.47 13.45 -0.86
CA ALA A 331 -16.61 14.54 -0.36
C ALA A 331 -15.47 14.05 0.55
N GLU A 332 -15.59 12.83 1.07
CA GLU A 332 -14.62 12.14 1.93
C GLU A 332 -13.62 11.27 1.16
N ASP A 333 -13.74 11.17 -0.18
CA ASP A 333 -12.82 10.37 -0.99
C ASP A 333 -11.39 10.90 -0.83
N PRO A 334 -10.42 10.03 -0.52
CA PRO A 334 -9.07 10.48 -0.26
C PRO A 334 -8.47 11.31 -1.38
N TRP A 335 -8.69 10.97 -2.65
CA TRP A 335 -8.13 11.71 -3.79
C TRP A 335 -9.24 12.16 -4.73
N PRO A 336 -9.81 13.37 -4.54
CA PRO A 336 -11.01 13.78 -5.27
C PRO A 336 -10.81 13.96 -6.78
N TYR A 337 -9.57 14.09 -7.25
CA TYR A 337 -9.24 14.34 -8.67
C TYR A 337 -8.48 13.19 -9.37
N GLY A 338 -8.06 12.14 -8.64
CA GLY A 338 -7.31 11.03 -9.25
C GLY A 338 -5.93 11.45 -9.78
N LEU A 339 -5.28 10.54 -10.51
CA LEU A 339 -3.99 10.83 -11.15
C LEU A 339 -4.19 11.83 -12.30
N SER A 340 -3.29 12.79 -12.40
CA SER A 340 -3.25 13.82 -13.44
C SER A 340 -1.92 13.88 -14.20
N ASP A 341 -0.83 13.31 -13.64
CA ASP A 341 0.48 13.27 -14.29
C ASP A 341 0.60 12.04 -15.21
N PRO A 342 0.83 12.24 -16.53
CA PRO A 342 1.12 11.17 -17.49
C PRO A 342 2.18 10.17 -17.01
N ALA A 343 3.25 10.64 -16.35
CA ALA A 343 4.33 9.78 -15.89
C ALA A 343 3.87 8.92 -14.71
N ALA A 344 3.05 9.48 -13.82
CA ALA A 344 2.49 8.76 -12.68
C ALA A 344 1.57 7.63 -13.15
N VAL A 345 0.67 7.91 -14.10
CA VAL A 345 -0.24 6.89 -14.66
C VAL A 345 0.52 5.76 -15.33
N LEU A 346 1.52 6.05 -16.15
CA LEU A 346 2.31 5.00 -16.83
C LEU A 346 3.08 4.11 -15.85
N VAL A 347 3.67 4.71 -14.80
CA VAL A 347 4.40 3.95 -13.77
C VAL A 347 3.47 3.06 -12.94
N TRP A 348 2.31 3.60 -12.54
CA TRP A 348 1.29 2.81 -11.85
C TRP A 348 0.73 1.70 -12.75
N LEU A 349 0.39 2.01 -14.00
CA LEU A 349 -0.24 1.09 -14.92
C LEU A 349 0.66 -0.11 -15.24
N TRP A 350 1.97 0.12 -15.45
CA TRP A 350 2.92 -0.99 -15.62
C TRP A 350 2.86 -1.98 -14.45
N SER A 351 2.86 -1.46 -13.22
CA SER A 351 2.78 -2.26 -12.00
C SER A 351 1.42 -2.95 -11.84
N MET A 352 0.34 -2.30 -12.28
CA MET A 352 -1.01 -2.86 -12.31
C MET A 352 -1.14 -4.03 -13.30
N CYS A 353 -0.45 -3.97 -14.44
CA CYS A 353 -0.43 -5.04 -15.44
C CYS A 353 0.31 -6.30 -14.97
N GLU A 354 1.22 -6.18 -13.99
CA GLU A 354 1.99 -7.31 -13.50
C GLU A 354 1.13 -8.36 -12.77
N PHE A 355 1.48 -9.64 -12.93
CA PHE A 355 0.76 -10.81 -12.40
C PHE A 355 -0.68 -10.99 -12.94
N GLY A 356 -1.04 -10.34 -14.05
CA GLY A 356 -2.28 -10.60 -14.78
C GLY A 356 -3.55 -10.47 -13.92
N GLY A 357 -3.53 -9.53 -12.98
CA GLY A 357 -4.62 -9.38 -12.01
C GLY A 357 -5.89 -8.74 -12.58
N SER A 358 -6.95 -8.71 -11.78
CA SER A 358 -8.24 -8.12 -12.18
C SER A 358 -8.11 -6.63 -12.59
N TRP A 359 -9.02 -6.16 -13.45
CA TRP A 359 -9.22 -4.74 -13.79
C TRP A 359 -8.12 -4.05 -14.61
N VAL A 360 -7.21 -4.78 -15.27
CA VAL A 360 -6.19 -4.20 -16.16
C VAL A 360 -6.82 -3.32 -17.25
N GLY A 361 -7.87 -3.80 -17.92
CA GLY A 361 -8.58 -3.02 -18.95
C GLY A 361 -9.18 -1.72 -18.42
N SER A 362 -9.65 -1.70 -17.17
CA SER A 362 -10.13 -0.47 -16.52
C SER A 362 -9.00 0.53 -16.28
N GLY A 363 -7.80 0.06 -15.92
CA GLY A 363 -6.61 0.92 -15.80
C GLY A 363 -6.19 1.56 -17.13
N LEU A 364 -6.43 0.91 -18.26
CA LEU A 364 -6.19 1.50 -19.58
C LEU A 364 -7.10 2.70 -19.86
N TYR A 365 -8.37 2.70 -19.41
CA TYR A 365 -9.25 3.87 -19.57
C TYR A 365 -8.69 5.11 -18.86
N VAL A 366 -8.10 4.93 -17.67
CA VAL A 366 -7.39 5.99 -16.93
C VAL A 366 -6.24 6.55 -17.75
N LEU A 367 -5.48 5.69 -18.45
CA LEU A 367 -4.42 6.13 -19.35
C LEU A 367 -4.93 7.05 -20.45
N ALA A 368 -6.00 6.69 -21.17
CA ALA A 368 -6.51 7.58 -22.22
C ALA A 368 -7.03 8.91 -21.67
N GLU A 369 -7.73 8.89 -20.54
CA GLU A 369 -8.24 10.12 -19.94
C GLU A 369 -7.12 11.06 -19.53
N VAL A 370 -6.08 10.56 -18.86
CA VAL A 370 -4.94 11.40 -18.43
C VAL A 370 -4.06 11.83 -19.61
N ILE A 371 -3.81 10.94 -20.58
CA ILE A 371 -2.94 11.23 -21.73
C ILE A 371 -3.62 12.10 -22.78
N THR A 372 -4.95 12.17 -22.82
CA THR A 372 -5.67 12.91 -23.88
C THR A 372 -6.60 14.00 -23.33
N GLY A 373 -6.86 14.01 -22.03
CA GLY A 373 -7.84 14.89 -21.37
C GLY A 373 -9.30 14.51 -21.64
N GLU A 374 -9.55 13.38 -22.32
CA GLU A 374 -10.88 12.96 -22.77
C GLU A 374 -11.07 11.46 -22.54
N LYS A 375 -12.28 11.08 -22.12
CA LYS A 375 -12.64 9.67 -21.95
C LYS A 375 -12.57 8.88 -23.25
N PHE A 376 -12.19 7.62 -23.12
CA PHE A 376 -12.38 6.61 -24.15
C PHE A 376 -13.72 5.91 -23.90
N TYR A 377 -14.64 5.99 -24.87
CA TYR A 377 -15.96 5.35 -24.79
C TYR A 377 -16.02 4.03 -25.54
N GLY A 378 -14.89 3.60 -26.10
CA GLY A 378 -14.83 2.38 -26.87
C GLY A 378 -14.77 1.13 -26.00
N ASN A 379 -14.89 -0.02 -26.64
CA ASN A 379 -14.98 -1.33 -26.01
C ASN A 379 -14.02 -2.34 -26.65
N TYR A 380 -13.10 -2.89 -25.83
CA TYR A 380 -12.13 -3.90 -26.25
C TYR A 380 -12.79 -5.22 -26.73
N TRP A 381 -14.02 -5.51 -26.31
CA TRP A 381 -14.79 -6.65 -26.83
C TRP A 381 -15.19 -6.49 -28.30
N ASN A 382 -15.16 -5.25 -28.82
CA ASN A 382 -15.43 -4.91 -30.22
C ASN A 382 -14.13 -4.58 -30.98
N ASP A 383 -12.97 -5.00 -30.45
CA ASP A 383 -11.65 -4.76 -31.03
C ASP A 383 -11.27 -3.26 -31.17
N GLU A 384 -11.93 -2.37 -30.44
CA GLU A 384 -11.53 -0.97 -30.36
C GLU A 384 -10.31 -0.82 -29.46
N CYS A 385 -9.28 -0.14 -29.98
CA CYS A 385 -7.99 0.00 -29.32
C CYS A 385 -7.78 1.38 -28.72
N ILE A 386 -7.43 1.42 -27.44
CA ILE A 386 -7.15 2.67 -26.73
C ILE A 386 -5.89 3.36 -27.26
N PHE A 387 -4.86 2.61 -27.65
CA PHE A 387 -3.62 3.17 -28.19
C PHE A 387 -3.83 3.82 -29.55
N THR A 388 -4.66 3.22 -30.41
CA THR A 388 -5.09 3.84 -31.68
C THR A 388 -5.81 5.16 -31.45
N GLU A 389 -6.68 5.22 -30.43
CA GLU A 389 -7.39 6.46 -30.09
C GLU A 389 -6.46 7.52 -29.51
N ILE A 390 -5.54 7.12 -28.62
CA ILE A 390 -4.51 8.02 -28.07
C ILE A 390 -3.65 8.57 -29.20
N GLU A 391 -3.14 7.72 -30.11
CA GLU A 391 -2.39 8.15 -31.27
C GLU A 391 -3.21 9.09 -32.17
N ARG A 392 -4.51 8.82 -32.39
CA ARG A 392 -5.36 9.72 -33.18
C ARG A 392 -5.46 11.11 -32.56
N ARG A 393 -5.47 11.20 -31.23
CA ARG A 393 -5.61 12.47 -30.51
C ARG A 393 -4.29 13.22 -30.38
N ILE A 394 -3.23 12.55 -29.94
CA ILE A 394 -1.94 13.19 -29.62
C ILE A 394 -0.82 12.86 -30.62
N GLY A 395 -1.00 11.92 -31.55
CA GLY A 395 0.06 11.43 -32.45
C GLY A 395 0.92 10.32 -31.81
N ALA A 396 1.61 9.51 -32.63
CA ALA A 396 2.37 8.34 -32.18
C ALA A 396 3.43 8.66 -31.09
N ASP A 397 4.04 9.85 -31.22
CA ASP A 397 5.03 10.40 -30.29
C ASP A 397 4.52 11.65 -29.56
N GLY A 398 3.21 11.90 -29.56
CA GLY A 398 2.66 13.14 -29.02
C GLY A 398 2.86 14.38 -29.94
N SER A 399 3.02 14.15 -31.25
CA SER A 399 3.29 15.19 -32.26
C SER A 399 2.12 16.14 -32.57
N ARG A 400 0.89 15.81 -32.12
CA ARG A 400 -0.31 16.63 -32.32
C ARG A 400 -0.57 17.49 -31.09
N ARG A 401 -1.04 18.72 -31.33
CA ARG A 401 -1.28 19.71 -30.27
C ARG A 401 -2.39 19.20 -29.33
N HIS A 402 -2.03 18.97 -28.08
CA HIS A 402 -2.95 18.51 -27.04
C HIS A 402 -3.96 19.61 -26.69
N ARG A 403 -5.11 19.22 -26.13
CA ARG A 403 -6.09 20.16 -25.55
C ARG A 403 -5.65 20.73 -24.19
N THR A 404 -4.63 20.14 -23.57
CA THR A 404 -3.94 20.67 -22.39
C THR A 404 -2.73 21.40 -22.96
N GLU A 405 -2.58 22.67 -22.63
CA GLU A 405 -1.71 23.58 -23.39
C GLU A 405 -0.20 23.33 -23.18
N ASP A 406 0.17 22.36 -22.36
CA ASP A 406 1.49 22.15 -21.78
C ASP A 406 2.37 21.11 -22.50
N GLY A 407 1.82 20.24 -23.35
CA GLY A 407 2.59 19.26 -24.12
C GLY A 407 3.26 18.15 -23.29
N ARG A 408 3.02 18.11 -21.98
CA ARG A 408 3.66 17.20 -21.01
C ARG A 408 3.44 15.72 -21.34
N ALA A 409 2.22 15.35 -21.76
CA ALA A 409 1.90 13.97 -22.11
C ALA A 409 2.75 13.45 -23.29
N ALA A 410 2.98 14.30 -24.30
CA ALA A 410 3.82 13.98 -25.45
C ALA A 410 5.27 13.72 -25.03
N GLU A 411 5.84 14.60 -24.20
CA GLU A 411 7.20 14.47 -23.69
C GLU A 411 7.39 13.17 -22.90
N VAL A 412 6.44 12.84 -22.03
CA VAL A 412 6.48 11.63 -21.21
C VAL A 412 6.37 10.38 -22.08
N VAL A 413 5.44 10.34 -23.04
CA VAL A 413 5.30 9.22 -23.97
C VAL A 413 6.58 9.03 -24.79
N ALA A 414 7.17 10.12 -25.29
CA ALA A 414 8.46 10.08 -26.00
C ALA A 414 9.61 9.62 -25.09
N ALA A 415 9.61 9.98 -23.80
CA ALA A 415 10.57 9.50 -22.80
C ALA A 415 10.44 8.00 -22.52
N CYS A 416 9.23 7.44 -22.68
CA CYS A 416 8.95 6.01 -22.60
C CYS A 416 9.16 5.26 -23.93
N GLY A 417 9.72 5.90 -24.96
CA GLY A 417 10.02 5.26 -26.25
C GLY A 417 8.85 5.24 -27.24
N GLY A 418 7.83 6.09 -27.06
CA GLY A 418 6.66 6.20 -27.93
C GLY A 418 5.52 5.24 -27.57
N LEU A 419 4.33 5.47 -28.13
CA LEU A 419 3.14 4.65 -27.85
C LEU A 419 3.33 3.18 -28.21
N GLN A 420 4.08 2.89 -29.29
CA GLN A 420 4.45 1.54 -29.70
C GLN A 420 5.15 0.78 -28.55
N THR A 421 6.21 1.37 -27.99
CA THR A 421 6.99 0.74 -26.92
C THR A 421 6.14 0.55 -25.66
N VAL A 422 5.34 1.56 -25.29
CA VAL A 422 4.40 1.48 -24.16
C VAL A 422 3.42 0.33 -24.35
N ALA A 423 2.75 0.24 -25.51
CA ALA A 423 1.76 -0.79 -25.79
C ALA A 423 2.37 -2.20 -25.75
N LEU A 424 3.53 -2.40 -26.40
CA LEU A 424 4.19 -3.70 -26.47
C LEU A 424 4.76 -4.15 -25.11
N GLU A 425 5.33 -3.25 -24.32
CA GLU A 425 5.85 -3.58 -22.98
C GLU A 425 4.72 -3.86 -21.97
N LEU A 426 3.61 -3.13 -22.02
CA LEU A 426 2.42 -3.43 -21.22
C LEU A 426 1.81 -4.78 -21.64
N CYS A 427 1.71 -5.04 -22.93
CA CYS A 427 1.26 -6.33 -23.47
C CYS A 427 2.14 -7.48 -22.98
N ALA A 428 3.46 -7.36 -23.07
CA ALA A 428 4.40 -8.35 -22.56
C ALA A 428 4.25 -8.56 -21.05
N THR A 429 4.03 -7.48 -20.29
CA THR A 429 3.81 -7.55 -18.83
C THR A 429 2.51 -8.30 -18.48
N VAL A 430 1.42 -8.06 -19.23
CA VAL A 430 0.16 -8.78 -19.07
C VAL A 430 0.32 -10.26 -19.46
N ILE A 431 0.91 -10.55 -20.63
CA ILE A 431 1.14 -11.93 -21.10
C ILE A 431 1.96 -12.73 -20.08
N ALA A 432 2.99 -12.13 -19.49
CA ALA A 432 3.81 -12.78 -18.46
C ALA A 432 3.01 -13.16 -17.20
N GLY A 433 1.92 -12.44 -16.92
CA GLY A 433 1.03 -12.70 -15.79
C GLY A 433 -0.21 -13.53 -16.11
N LEU A 434 -0.41 -13.95 -17.37
CA LEU A 434 -1.60 -14.72 -17.75
C LEU A 434 -1.59 -16.10 -17.09
N ARG A 435 -2.74 -16.43 -16.49
CA ARG A 435 -2.94 -17.66 -15.72
C ARG A 435 -3.25 -18.83 -16.63
N ASN A 436 -2.97 -20.02 -16.12
CA ASN A 436 -3.56 -21.22 -16.69
C ASN A 436 -5.05 -21.29 -16.33
N THR A 437 -5.91 -21.26 -17.35
CA THR A 437 -7.36 -21.31 -17.22
C THR A 437 -7.94 -22.71 -17.46
N ARG A 438 -7.09 -23.71 -17.76
CA ARG A 438 -7.52 -25.09 -18.06
C ARG A 438 -7.78 -25.91 -16.79
N PHE A 439 -8.64 -25.40 -15.94
CA PHE A 439 -9.16 -26.10 -14.78
C PHE A 439 -10.61 -25.70 -14.57
N THR A 440 -11.38 -26.57 -13.93
CA THR A 440 -12.77 -26.26 -13.62
C THR A 440 -12.81 -25.14 -12.57
N PRO A 441 -13.51 -24.01 -12.85
CA PRO A 441 -13.70 -22.97 -11.86
C PRO A 441 -14.27 -23.55 -10.57
N PRO A 442 -13.77 -23.14 -9.38
CA PRO A 442 -14.40 -23.51 -8.12
C PRO A 442 -15.88 -23.09 -8.10
N ALA A 443 -16.72 -23.83 -7.38
CA ALA A 443 -18.13 -23.48 -7.26
C ALA A 443 -18.30 -22.02 -6.82
N GLY A 444 -19.27 -21.29 -7.37
CA GLY A 444 -19.51 -19.86 -7.09
C GLY A 444 -18.52 -18.88 -7.77
N PHE A 445 -17.51 -19.37 -8.50
CA PHE A 445 -16.61 -18.56 -9.32
C PHE A 445 -16.85 -18.75 -10.83
N GLU A 446 -17.94 -19.41 -11.23
CA GLU A 446 -18.23 -19.74 -12.63
C GLU A 446 -18.38 -18.50 -13.52
N GLN A 447 -18.78 -17.37 -12.92
CA GLN A 447 -18.92 -16.08 -13.61
C GLN A 447 -17.79 -15.10 -13.30
N ASP A 448 -16.84 -15.47 -12.44
CA ASP A 448 -15.74 -14.59 -12.09
C ASP A 448 -14.76 -14.51 -13.28
N PRO A 449 -14.50 -13.30 -13.83
CA PRO A 449 -13.59 -13.14 -14.97
C PRO A 449 -12.20 -13.75 -14.73
N THR A 450 -11.75 -13.82 -13.48
CA THR A 450 -10.42 -14.34 -13.11
C THR A 450 -10.30 -15.85 -13.24
N PHE A 451 -11.43 -16.55 -13.26
CA PHE A 451 -11.56 -17.99 -13.50
C PHE A 451 -12.17 -18.29 -14.87
N SER A 452 -12.42 -17.26 -15.67
CA SER A 452 -13.10 -17.44 -16.95
C SER A 452 -12.27 -18.32 -17.87
N THR A 453 -12.86 -19.43 -18.29
CA THR A 453 -12.36 -20.27 -19.38
C THR A 453 -12.89 -19.79 -20.73
N ASP A 454 -13.59 -18.65 -20.77
CA ASP A 454 -14.09 -18.09 -22.02
C ASP A 454 -12.93 -17.59 -22.86
N ARG A 455 -12.75 -18.20 -24.03
CA ARG A 455 -11.76 -17.78 -25.03
C ARG A 455 -11.87 -16.29 -25.37
N ARG A 456 -13.08 -15.73 -25.35
CA ARG A 456 -13.30 -14.30 -25.65
C ARG A 456 -12.70 -13.41 -24.58
N TYR A 457 -12.74 -13.83 -23.30
CA TYR A 457 -12.10 -13.11 -22.22
C TYR A 457 -10.57 -13.13 -22.37
N LEU A 458 -9.98 -14.31 -22.61
CA LEU A 458 -8.55 -14.44 -22.86
C LEU A 458 -8.11 -13.65 -24.11
N ARG A 459 -8.90 -13.69 -25.19
CA ARG A 459 -8.70 -12.87 -26.39
C ARG A 459 -8.66 -11.39 -26.02
N SER A 460 -9.62 -10.90 -25.24
CA SER A 460 -9.66 -9.49 -24.80
C SER A 460 -8.41 -9.06 -24.04
N GLN A 461 -7.77 -9.95 -23.26
CA GLN A 461 -6.52 -9.64 -22.55
C GLN A 461 -5.37 -9.30 -23.50
N ILE A 462 -5.38 -9.89 -24.70
CA ILE A 462 -4.37 -9.66 -25.73
C ILE A 462 -4.81 -8.52 -26.66
N THR A 463 -6.06 -8.53 -27.13
CA THR A 463 -6.54 -7.57 -28.14
C THR A 463 -6.65 -6.15 -27.60
N MET A 464 -6.69 -5.94 -26.28
CA MET A 464 -6.51 -4.61 -25.66
C MET A 464 -5.22 -3.90 -26.12
N PHE A 465 -4.19 -4.65 -26.50
CA PHE A 465 -2.91 -4.12 -26.97
C PHE A 465 -2.63 -4.48 -28.43
N ALA A 466 -2.85 -5.74 -28.82
CA ALA A 466 -2.44 -6.26 -30.12
C ALA A 466 -3.23 -5.71 -31.33
N THR A 467 -4.38 -5.08 -31.09
CA THR A 467 -5.16 -4.34 -32.11
C THR A 467 -4.53 -3.01 -32.49
N TYR A 468 -3.51 -2.57 -31.75
CA TYR A 468 -2.72 -1.41 -32.10
C TYR A 468 -1.70 -1.78 -33.18
N ASP A 469 -1.91 -1.27 -34.39
CA ASP A 469 -1.03 -1.52 -35.54
C ASP A 469 0.29 -0.73 -35.43
N CYS A 470 1.20 -1.22 -34.59
CA CYS A 470 2.41 -0.50 -34.20
C CYS A 470 3.72 -1.14 -34.69
N LEU A 471 3.66 -2.32 -35.33
CA LEU A 471 4.82 -3.00 -35.90
C LEU A 471 4.70 -3.05 -37.43
N PRO A 472 5.57 -2.35 -38.19
CA PRO A 472 5.39 -2.20 -39.63
C PRO A 472 5.67 -3.48 -40.42
N ASP A 473 6.64 -4.30 -39.97
CA ASP A 473 7.18 -5.46 -40.67
C ASP A 473 8.00 -6.37 -39.70
N PRO A 474 8.49 -7.55 -40.15
CA PRO A 474 9.31 -8.44 -39.32
C PRO A 474 10.63 -7.82 -38.82
N ASP A 475 11.24 -6.91 -39.60
CA ASP A 475 12.49 -6.25 -39.22
C ASP A 475 12.29 -5.29 -38.04
N GLY A 476 11.20 -4.52 -38.06
CA GLY A 476 10.77 -3.65 -36.97
C GLY A 476 10.48 -4.44 -35.69
N ALA A 477 9.82 -5.60 -35.81
CA ALA A 477 9.56 -6.48 -34.69
C ALA A 477 10.85 -7.06 -34.08
N LEU A 478 11.79 -7.52 -34.91
CA LEU A 478 13.09 -8.01 -34.45
C LEU A 478 13.94 -6.90 -33.81
N ASN A 479 13.90 -5.69 -34.36
CA ASN A 479 14.61 -4.55 -33.80
C ASN A 479 14.06 -4.14 -32.43
N TRP A 480 12.73 -4.08 -32.29
CA TRP A 480 12.09 -3.84 -31.00
C TRP A 480 12.43 -4.95 -30.00
N LEU A 481 12.29 -6.22 -30.39
CA LEU A 481 12.58 -7.38 -29.53
C LEU A 481 14.05 -7.37 -29.07
N SER A 482 14.99 -7.13 -29.98
CA SER A 482 16.42 -7.03 -29.64
C SER A 482 16.71 -5.91 -28.65
N THR A 483 15.99 -4.78 -28.76
CA THR A 483 16.14 -3.65 -27.85
C THR A 483 15.56 -3.97 -26.47
N ALA A 484 14.33 -4.50 -26.44
CA ALA A 484 13.61 -4.84 -25.21
C ALA A 484 14.33 -5.93 -24.40
N LEU A 485 14.98 -6.90 -25.06
CA LEU A 485 15.71 -7.99 -24.39
C LEU A 485 17.15 -7.63 -24.01
N SER A 486 17.63 -6.44 -24.35
CA SER A 486 18.99 -6.03 -24.01
C SER A 486 19.09 -5.58 -22.54
N GLN A 487 20.05 -6.13 -21.79
CA GLN A 487 20.36 -5.69 -20.41
C GLN A 487 20.96 -4.28 -20.34
N PHE A 488 21.42 -3.75 -21.48
CA PHE A 488 21.96 -2.40 -21.62
C PHE A 488 21.18 -1.61 -22.69
N PRO A 489 19.89 -1.29 -22.49
CA PRO A 489 19.24 -0.44 -23.46
C PRO A 489 19.87 0.94 -23.31
N THR A 490 20.42 1.54 -24.36
CA THR A 490 20.73 2.97 -24.40
C THR A 490 19.50 3.80 -24.80
N GLN A 491 18.41 3.11 -25.18
CA GLN A 491 17.18 3.71 -25.68
C GLN A 491 16.17 3.97 -24.56
N ARG A 492 15.22 4.85 -24.89
CA ARG A 492 14.07 5.26 -24.09
C ARG A 492 13.05 4.12 -24.04
N SER A 493 12.54 3.78 -22.87
CA SER A 493 11.54 2.72 -22.71
C SER A 493 10.68 2.92 -21.47
N LEU A 494 9.47 2.35 -21.45
CA LEU A 494 8.57 2.43 -20.30
C LEU A 494 9.19 1.74 -19.07
N TRP A 495 9.75 0.54 -19.24
CA TRP A 495 10.43 -0.21 -18.21
C TRP A 495 11.49 0.62 -17.47
N ARG A 496 12.30 1.39 -18.19
CA ARG A 496 13.35 2.21 -17.55
C ARG A 496 12.78 3.38 -16.77
N THR A 497 11.71 3.99 -17.26
CA THR A 497 11.00 5.03 -16.52
C THR A 497 10.46 4.46 -15.20
N VAL A 498 9.88 3.26 -15.24
CA VAL A 498 9.40 2.55 -14.04
C VAL A 498 10.55 2.21 -13.10
N ASP A 499 11.59 1.55 -13.59
CA ASP A 499 12.75 1.13 -12.79
C ASP A 499 13.46 2.32 -12.14
N THR A 500 13.63 3.41 -12.89
CA THR A 500 14.20 4.67 -12.37
C THR A 500 13.31 5.28 -11.29
N ALA A 501 11.99 5.35 -11.52
CA ALA A 501 11.06 5.90 -10.55
C ALA A 501 11.01 5.06 -9.27
N VAL A 502 10.94 3.74 -9.38
CA VAL A 502 10.98 2.80 -8.24
C VAL A 502 12.29 2.93 -7.47
N SER A 503 13.42 2.97 -8.18
CA SER A 503 14.75 3.12 -7.57
C SER A 503 14.91 4.46 -6.85
N ALA A 504 14.39 5.55 -7.41
CA ALA A 504 14.47 6.89 -6.83
C ALA A 504 13.68 7.01 -5.52
N VAL A 505 12.52 6.36 -5.43
CA VAL A 505 11.71 6.32 -4.20
C VAL A 505 12.41 5.54 -3.09
N GLY A 506 13.33 4.62 -3.45
CA GLY A 506 14.15 3.88 -2.49
C GLY A 506 13.35 2.96 -1.57
N HIS A 507 12.10 2.67 -1.94
CA HIS A 507 11.24 1.74 -1.23
C HIS A 507 11.45 0.35 -1.83
N PRO A 508 12.17 -0.58 -1.16
CA PRO A 508 12.25 -1.95 -1.65
C PRO A 508 10.85 -2.53 -1.50
N GLY A 509 10.11 -2.61 -2.60
CA GLY A 509 8.98 -3.53 -2.69
C GLY A 509 9.45 -4.91 -2.26
N THR A 510 8.55 -5.71 -1.71
CA THR A 510 8.90 -7.07 -1.26
C THR A 510 9.02 -8.06 -2.41
N LEU A 511 8.59 -7.66 -3.61
CA LEU A 511 8.67 -8.42 -4.84
C LEU A 511 9.74 -7.83 -5.76
N ASP A 512 10.62 -8.69 -6.28
CA ASP A 512 11.62 -8.31 -7.28
C ASP A 512 10.93 -7.76 -8.53
N LEU A 513 11.51 -6.70 -9.09
CA LEU A 513 11.00 -6.03 -10.28
C LEU A 513 11.66 -6.65 -11.51
N HIS A 514 10.86 -7.09 -12.49
CA HIS A 514 11.35 -7.77 -13.69
C HIS A 514 10.90 -7.07 -14.97
N GLY A 515 11.87 -6.62 -15.76
CA GLY A 515 11.64 -6.00 -17.06
C GLY A 515 11.41 -6.99 -18.20
N PRO A 516 11.26 -6.48 -19.43
CA PRO A 516 11.11 -7.30 -20.63
C PRO A 516 12.28 -8.27 -20.87
N ASP A 517 13.49 -7.90 -20.47
CA ASP A 517 14.72 -8.69 -20.58
C ASP A 517 14.68 -9.96 -19.71
N ALA A 518 14.04 -9.89 -18.54
CA ALA A 518 13.78 -11.04 -17.68
C ALA A 518 12.57 -11.88 -18.14
N ARG A 519 11.83 -11.44 -19.18
CA ARG A 519 10.58 -12.07 -19.65
C ARG A 519 10.57 -12.37 -21.17
N PRO A 520 11.61 -13.03 -21.72
CA PRO A 520 11.80 -13.14 -23.16
C PRO A 520 10.64 -13.83 -23.90
N ALA A 521 9.99 -14.82 -23.29
CA ALA A 521 8.84 -15.50 -23.88
C ALA A 521 7.64 -14.55 -24.05
N ALA A 522 7.30 -13.78 -23.02
CA ALA A 522 6.17 -12.86 -23.05
C ALA A 522 6.42 -11.67 -24.00
N THR A 523 7.65 -11.15 -24.01
CA THR A 523 8.09 -10.10 -24.93
C THR A 523 8.00 -10.58 -26.39
N THR A 524 8.41 -11.81 -26.67
CA THR A 524 8.29 -12.43 -28.01
C THR A 524 6.82 -12.57 -28.42
N LEU A 525 5.96 -13.05 -27.51
CA LEU A 525 4.53 -13.20 -27.77
C LEU A 525 3.82 -11.86 -28.01
N ALA A 526 4.21 -10.78 -27.31
CA ALA A 526 3.63 -9.46 -27.52
C ALA A 526 3.82 -8.96 -28.96
N ALA A 527 5.05 -9.06 -29.48
CA ALA A 527 5.33 -8.73 -30.89
C ALA A 527 4.60 -9.66 -31.86
N LEU A 528 4.61 -10.97 -31.58
CA LEU A 528 3.95 -11.96 -32.43
C LEU A 528 2.44 -11.73 -32.51
N CYS A 529 1.76 -11.45 -31.40
CA CYS A 529 0.33 -11.17 -31.38
C CYS A 529 -0.02 -9.93 -32.21
N CYS A 530 0.79 -8.86 -32.11
CA CYS A 530 0.59 -7.64 -32.91
C CYS A 530 0.77 -7.92 -34.42
N LEU A 531 1.85 -8.61 -34.81
CA LEU A 531 2.06 -9.01 -36.21
C LEU A 531 0.93 -9.94 -36.69
N GLN A 532 0.54 -10.95 -35.91
CA GLN A 532 -0.50 -11.89 -36.31
C GLN A 532 -1.87 -11.21 -36.49
N MET A 533 -2.16 -10.15 -35.73
CA MET A 533 -3.41 -9.41 -35.83
C MET A 533 -3.53 -8.61 -37.14
N HIS A 534 -2.43 -8.03 -37.62
CA HIS A 534 -2.45 -7.09 -38.75
C HIS A 534 -1.80 -7.64 -40.03
N ARG A 535 -0.79 -8.52 -39.89
CA ARG A 535 0.07 -9.04 -40.96
C ARG A 535 0.45 -10.51 -40.70
N PRO A 536 -0.46 -11.48 -40.88
CA PRO A 536 -0.20 -12.90 -40.57
C PRO A 536 0.97 -13.53 -41.33
N ASP A 537 1.25 -13.07 -42.56
CA ASP A 537 2.39 -13.56 -43.33
C ASP A 537 3.73 -13.06 -42.75
N ASP A 538 3.78 -11.82 -42.30
CA ASP A 538 4.94 -11.24 -41.61
C ASP A 538 5.17 -11.90 -40.24
N ALA A 539 4.10 -12.28 -39.54
CA ALA A 539 4.18 -13.05 -38.30
C ALA A 539 4.90 -14.40 -38.51
N ARG A 540 4.62 -15.08 -39.64
CA ARG A 540 5.30 -16.33 -40.00
C ARG A 540 6.78 -16.10 -40.27
N GLU A 541 7.12 -15.09 -41.08
CA GLU A 541 8.51 -14.73 -41.36
C GLU A 541 9.27 -14.39 -40.07
N PHE A 542 8.65 -13.59 -39.19
CA PHE A 542 9.21 -13.24 -37.89
C PHE A 542 9.57 -14.50 -37.08
N VAL A 543 8.65 -15.44 -36.93
CA VAL A 543 8.88 -16.70 -36.19
C VAL A 543 9.96 -17.57 -36.82
N ASP A 544 10.05 -17.61 -38.15
CA ASP A 544 11.10 -18.33 -38.87
C ASP A 544 12.51 -17.77 -38.58
N ARG A 545 12.59 -16.44 -38.39
CA ARG A 545 13.83 -15.72 -38.10
C ARG A 545 14.23 -15.76 -36.63
N LEU A 546 13.33 -16.12 -35.72
CA LEU A 546 13.63 -16.16 -34.29
C LEU A 546 14.62 -17.28 -33.91
N PRO A 547 15.57 -16.99 -32.99
CA PRO A 547 16.37 -18.00 -32.30
C PRO A 547 15.50 -19.05 -31.63
N GLU A 548 15.95 -20.30 -31.68
CA GLU A 548 15.19 -21.44 -31.16
C GLU A 548 14.82 -21.34 -29.66
N PRO A 549 15.66 -20.78 -28.77
CA PRO A 549 15.26 -20.57 -27.38
C PRO A 549 14.05 -19.64 -27.21
N LEU A 550 13.92 -18.60 -28.05
CA LEU A 550 12.79 -17.67 -27.98
C LEU A 550 11.51 -18.34 -28.47
N VAL A 551 11.58 -19.09 -29.57
CA VAL A 551 10.44 -19.87 -30.09
C VAL A 551 9.97 -20.89 -29.06
N ALA A 552 10.90 -21.66 -28.48
CA ALA A 552 10.56 -22.67 -27.48
C ALA A 552 9.94 -22.07 -26.21
N GLY A 553 10.49 -20.97 -25.70
CA GLY A 553 9.95 -20.27 -24.53
C GLY A 553 8.57 -19.66 -24.80
N ALA A 554 8.40 -19.00 -25.96
CA ALA A 554 7.12 -18.44 -26.39
C ALA A 554 6.04 -19.52 -26.57
N LEU A 555 6.38 -20.63 -27.25
CA LEU A 555 5.47 -21.77 -27.41
C LEU A 555 5.05 -22.34 -26.06
N GLN A 556 5.98 -22.49 -25.13
CA GLN A 556 5.66 -23.00 -23.80
C GLN A 556 4.71 -22.07 -23.02
N LEU A 557 4.98 -20.77 -23.03
CA LEU A 557 4.10 -19.80 -22.38
C LEU A 557 2.72 -19.76 -23.06
N ALA A 558 2.67 -19.82 -24.40
CA ALA A 558 1.43 -19.89 -25.15
C ALA A 558 0.63 -21.15 -24.82
N ARG A 559 1.28 -22.32 -24.76
CA ARG A 559 0.66 -23.57 -24.30
C ARG A 559 0.18 -23.48 -22.86
N PHE A 560 0.85 -22.74 -21.98
CA PHE A 560 0.43 -22.64 -20.58
C PHE A 560 -0.78 -21.72 -20.40
N SER A 561 -0.72 -20.53 -21.02
CA SER A 561 -1.61 -19.40 -20.73
C SER A 561 -2.64 -19.12 -21.82
N LEU A 562 -2.42 -19.53 -23.08
CA LEU A 562 -3.23 -19.12 -24.23
C LEU A 562 -4.09 -20.24 -24.83
N THR A 563 -3.92 -21.48 -24.37
CA THR A 563 -4.77 -22.61 -24.77
C THR A 563 -5.84 -22.87 -23.73
N ILE A 564 -7.05 -23.18 -24.18
CA ILE A 564 -8.21 -23.53 -23.33
C ILE A 564 -8.49 -25.04 -23.28
N ASP A 565 -7.83 -25.81 -24.15
CA ASP A 565 -8.02 -27.25 -24.29
C ASP A 565 -6.77 -28.04 -23.85
N GLY A 566 -6.97 -29.31 -23.46
CA GLY A 566 -5.90 -30.23 -23.09
C GLY A 566 -5.37 -30.05 -21.65
N PRO A 567 -4.50 -30.96 -21.18
CA PRO A 567 -3.93 -30.87 -19.83
C PRO A 567 -2.96 -29.69 -19.71
N ALA A 568 -2.95 -29.08 -18.53
CA ALA A 568 -1.98 -28.08 -18.10
C ALA A 568 -0.54 -28.63 -18.18
N GLU A 569 0.28 -28.14 -19.12
CA GLU A 569 1.73 -28.41 -19.10
C GLU A 569 2.42 -27.42 -18.15
N PRO A 570 3.31 -27.87 -17.25
CA PRO A 570 4.07 -26.95 -16.41
C PRO A 570 4.98 -26.05 -17.26
N VAL A 571 5.09 -24.77 -16.88
CA VAL A 571 6.11 -23.87 -17.45
C VAL A 571 7.48 -24.36 -17.01
N MET A 572 8.29 -24.80 -17.97
CA MET A 572 9.66 -25.25 -17.74
C MET A 572 10.54 -24.01 -17.69
N LEU A 573 11.16 -23.79 -16.54
CA LEU A 573 11.85 -22.55 -16.20
C LEU A 573 13.22 -22.37 -16.89
N THR A 574 13.74 -23.39 -17.60
CA THR A 574 15.07 -23.33 -18.22
C THR A 574 15.08 -24.02 -19.57
N TRP A 575 15.61 -23.37 -20.61
CA TRP A 575 15.76 -24.00 -21.92
C TRP A 575 16.96 -24.97 -21.94
N SER A 576 16.81 -26.13 -22.59
CA SER A 576 17.96 -27.00 -22.90
C SER A 576 17.77 -27.74 -24.24
N PRO A 577 18.87 -28.15 -24.91
CA PRO A 577 18.78 -28.93 -26.15
C PRO A 577 17.95 -30.22 -26.02
N ARG A 578 18.06 -30.93 -24.89
CA ARG A 578 17.25 -32.13 -24.60
C ARG A 578 15.76 -31.83 -24.42
N MET A 579 15.41 -30.59 -24.11
CA MET A 579 14.02 -30.14 -23.99
C MET A 579 13.43 -29.76 -25.34
N ALA A 580 14.25 -29.27 -26.27
CA ALA A 580 13.82 -29.02 -27.64
C ALA A 580 13.29 -30.30 -28.29
N ASP A 581 13.93 -31.45 -28.03
CA ASP A 581 13.51 -32.76 -28.53
C ASP A 581 12.12 -33.19 -28.02
N ARG A 582 11.69 -32.71 -26.84
CA ARG A 582 10.35 -33.00 -26.28
C ARG A 582 9.24 -32.16 -26.89
N LEU A 583 9.58 -31.02 -27.48
CA LEU A 583 8.63 -30.09 -28.08
C LEU A 583 8.39 -30.40 -29.58
N GLY A 584 9.05 -31.41 -30.15
CA GLY A 584 8.89 -31.85 -31.54
C GLY A 584 9.84 -31.14 -32.53
N ASP A 585 9.71 -31.47 -33.81
CA ASP A 585 10.60 -30.93 -34.85
C ASP A 585 10.46 -29.41 -35.03
N ARG A 586 11.55 -28.78 -35.47
CA ARG A 586 11.69 -27.31 -35.60
C ARG A 586 10.55 -26.63 -36.38
N PRO A 587 10.08 -27.16 -37.53
CA PRO A 587 8.96 -26.59 -38.27
C PRO A 587 7.62 -26.77 -37.55
N ALA A 588 7.41 -27.93 -36.91
CA ALA A 588 6.18 -28.23 -36.20
C ALA A 588 5.96 -27.26 -35.03
N ARG A 589 7.02 -26.93 -34.29
CA ARG A 589 6.95 -25.97 -33.16
C ARG A 589 6.56 -24.55 -33.58
N ARG A 590 7.10 -24.09 -34.71
CA ARG A 590 6.78 -22.76 -35.24
C ARG A 590 5.34 -22.70 -35.72
N GLN A 591 4.92 -23.73 -36.45
CA GLN A 591 3.54 -23.83 -36.91
C GLN A 591 2.56 -23.91 -35.74
N GLU A 592 2.84 -24.73 -34.74
CA GLU A 592 1.99 -24.85 -33.55
C GLU A 592 1.88 -23.52 -32.78
N LEU A 593 3.00 -22.80 -32.62
CA LEU A 593 2.97 -21.47 -32.00
C LEU A 593 2.04 -20.53 -32.78
N LEU A 594 2.18 -20.47 -34.11
CA LEU A 594 1.31 -19.65 -34.97
C LEU A 594 -0.16 -20.09 -34.86
N ASP A 595 -0.43 -21.39 -34.84
CA ASP A 595 -1.78 -21.95 -34.73
C ASP A 595 -2.45 -21.56 -33.39
N ILE A 596 -1.70 -21.57 -32.28
CA ILE A 596 -2.20 -21.13 -30.97
C ILE A 596 -2.54 -19.63 -30.99
N ILE A 597 -1.67 -18.80 -31.56
CA ILE A 597 -1.91 -17.34 -31.62
C ILE A 597 -3.07 -17.02 -32.58
N GLU A 598 -3.14 -17.70 -33.73
CA GLU A 598 -4.23 -17.58 -34.67
C GLU A 598 -5.57 -18.01 -34.04
N ALA A 599 -5.56 -19.09 -33.26
CA ALA A 599 -6.72 -19.49 -32.49
C ALA A 599 -7.11 -18.39 -31.50
N ILE A 600 -6.23 -17.90 -30.63
CA ILE A 600 -6.70 -16.94 -29.62
C ILE A 600 -7.20 -15.61 -30.21
N LEU A 601 -6.67 -15.18 -31.37
CA LEU A 601 -7.06 -13.93 -32.01
C LEU A 601 -8.32 -14.02 -32.90
N ARG A 602 -8.70 -15.22 -33.36
CA ARG A 602 -9.96 -15.51 -34.07
C ARG A 602 -11.07 -15.93 -33.11
#